data_AF-A0A9D8GWU9-F1
#
_entry.id   AF-A0A9D8GWU9-F1
#
_cell.length_a   1.000
_cell.length_b   1.000
_cell.length_c   1.000
_cell.angle_alpha   90.00
_cell.angle_beta   90.00
_cell.angle_gamma   90.00
#
_symmetry.space_group_name_H-M   'P 1'
#
loop_
_entity.id
_entity.type
_entity.pdbx_description
1 polymer ?
#
loop_
_entity_poly.entity_id
_entity_poly.type
_entity_poly.pdbx_seq_one_letter_code
_entity_poly.pdbx_strand_id
1 'polypeptide(L)'
;MGTEYRHEVEAAIERRLRASGEPVREAFLYERVRADGVAVSPEDFVAVLVRLEVEGHVRIDPVHDEVRDPEPFAPRFWRIID
;
A
#
# COMPACT_ATOMS: atom_id res chain seq x y z
N MET A 1 -11.88 7.93 -10.83
CA MET A 1 -11.32 8.35 -9.53
C MET A 1 -10.99 9.83 -9.60
N GLY A 2 -11.50 10.65 -8.67
CA GLY A 2 -11.13 12.07 -8.60
C GLY A 2 -9.69 12.25 -8.10
N THR A 3 -9.00 13.29 -8.55
CA THR A 3 -7.60 13.57 -8.17
C THR A 3 -7.44 13.72 -6.65
N GLU A 4 -8.38 14.38 -5.98
CA GLU A 4 -8.34 14.61 -4.52
C GLU A 4 -8.44 13.30 -3.73
N TYR A 5 -9.35 12.40 -4.12
CA TYR A 5 -9.47 11.06 -3.52
C TYR A 5 -8.17 10.27 -3.64
N ARG A 6 -7.53 10.34 -4.81
CA ARG A 6 -6.29 9.60 -5.05
C ARG A 6 -5.15 10.11 -4.15
N HIS A 7 -5.01 11.43 -4.01
CA HIS A 7 -4.00 12.04 -3.15
C HIS A 7 -4.19 11.70 -1.67
N GLU A 8 -5.44 11.56 -1.21
CA GLU A 8 -5.72 11.12 0.16
C GLU A 8 -5.21 9.69 0.41
N VAL A 9 -5.48 8.77 -0.52
CA VAL A 9 -5.02 7.38 -0.45
C VAL A 9 -3.49 7.29 -0.48
N GLU A 10 -2.85 8.02 -1.39
CA GLU A 10 -1.39 8.11 -1.50
C GLU A 10 -0.76 8.59 -0.19
N ALA A 11 -1.25 9.72 0.34
CA ALA A 11 -0.74 10.31 1.58
C ALA A 11 -0.90 9.34 2.77
N ALA A 12 -2.00 8.57 2.80
CA ALA A 12 -2.22 7.57 3.83
C ALA A 12 -1.25 6.38 3.71
N ILE A 13 -1.03 5.86 2.50
CA ILE A 13 -0.06 4.79 2.22
C ILE A 13 1.33 5.22 2.66
N GLU A 14 1.82 6.37 2.18
CA GLU A 14 3.15 6.84 2.51
C GLU A 14 3.31 7.09 4.01
N ARG A 15 2.31 7.70 4.66
CA ARG A 15 2.32 7.92 6.12
C ARG A 15 2.47 6.60 6.88
N ARG A 16 1.75 5.56 6.48
CA ARG A 16 1.82 4.23 7.12
C ARG A 16 3.16 3.55 6.88
N LEU A 17 3.70 3.62 5.66
CA LEU A 17 5.01 3.05 5.34
C LEU A 17 6.15 3.77 6.08
N ARG A 18 6.14 5.11 6.13
CA ARG A 18 7.10 5.90 6.92
C ARG A 18 7.01 5.57 8.41
N ALA A 19 5.79 5.48 8.95
CA ALA A 19 5.58 5.18 10.36
C ALA A 19 6.02 3.76 10.75
N SER A 20 5.99 2.81 9.82
CA SER A 20 6.40 1.43 10.09
C SER A 20 7.92 1.27 10.18
N GLY A 21 8.69 2.01 9.39
CA GLY A 21 10.15 1.86 9.30
C GLY A 21 10.65 0.52 8.73
N GLU A 22 9.74 -0.42 8.48
CA GLU A 22 9.99 -1.78 8.00
C GLU A 22 9.06 -2.08 6.80
N PRO A 23 9.39 -3.07 5.94
CA PRO A 23 8.50 -3.52 4.89
C PRO A 23 7.16 -4.04 5.46
N VAL A 24 6.05 -3.61 4.86
CA VAL A 24 4.69 -3.90 5.33
C VAL A 24 3.97 -4.78 4.31
N ARG A 25 3.38 -5.89 4.78
CA ARG A 25 2.57 -6.79 3.93
C ARG A 25 1.37 -6.05 3.33
N GLU A 26 1.10 -6.25 2.04
CA GLU A 26 0.08 -5.54 1.24
C GLU A 26 -1.31 -5.53 1.90
N ALA A 27 -1.82 -6.71 2.28
CA ALA A 27 -3.13 -6.82 2.94
C ALA A 27 -3.16 -6.07 4.29
N PHE A 28 -2.08 -6.13 5.07
CA PHE A 28 -2.01 -5.41 6.35
C PHE A 28 -1.92 -3.91 6.17
N LEU A 29 -1.20 -3.44 5.14
CA LEU A 29 -1.15 -2.02 4.80
C LEU A 29 -2.52 -1.47 4.42
N TYR A 30 -3.30 -2.24 3.64
CA TYR A 30 -4.69 -1.90 3.30
C TYR A 30 -5.55 -1.71 4.55
N GLU A 31 -5.55 -2.68 5.47
CA GLU A 31 -6.31 -2.62 6.72
C GLU A 31 -5.93 -1.38 7.55
N ARG A 32 -4.63 -1.02 7.58
CA ARG A 32 -4.15 0.17 8.29
C ARG A 32 -4.60 1.48 7.64
N VAL A 33 -4.64 1.54 6.32
CA VAL A 33 -5.17 2.71 5.58
C VAL A 33 -6.68 2.85 5.82
N ARG A 34 -7.43 1.75 5.81
CA ARG A 34 -8.87 1.74 6.17
C ARG A 34 -9.11 2.18 7.61
N ALA A 35 -8.27 1.74 8.55
CA ALA A 35 -8.36 2.13 9.95
C ALA A 35 -8.08 3.63 10.20
N ASP A 36 -7.43 4.33 9.26
CA ASP A 36 -7.28 5.80 9.28
C ASP A 36 -8.53 6.54 8.79
N GLY A 37 -9.61 5.83 8.44
CA GLY A 37 -10.84 6.42 7.92
C GLY A 37 -10.83 6.68 6.41
N VAL A 38 -9.78 6.27 5.69
CA VAL A 38 -9.69 6.43 4.24
C VAL A 38 -10.60 5.41 3.55
N ALA A 39 -11.61 5.91 2.86
CA ALA A 39 -12.59 5.07 2.18
C ALA A 39 -12.07 4.60 0.80
N VAL A 40 -11.21 3.58 0.79
CA VAL A 40 -10.65 3.01 -0.45
C VAL A 40 -11.08 1.56 -0.68
N SER A 41 -11.34 1.16 -1.94
CA SER A 41 -11.55 -0.25 -2.29
C SER A 41 -10.21 -1.01 -2.36
N PRO A 42 -10.20 -2.34 -2.19
CA PRO A 42 -8.99 -3.14 -2.37
C PRO A 42 -8.31 -2.92 -3.72
N GLU A 43 -9.08 -2.85 -4.81
CA GLU A 43 -8.56 -2.69 -6.16
C GLU A 43 -7.93 -1.32 -6.40
N ASP A 44 -8.60 -0.26 -5.93
CA ASP A 44 -8.08 1.11 -6.03
C ASP A 44 -6.80 1.26 -5.21
N PHE A 45 -6.75 0.65 -4.02
CA PHE A 45 -5.56 0.65 -3.18
C PHE A 45 -4.37 -0.02 -3.87
N VAL A 46 -4.57 -1.21 -4.45
CA VAL A 46 -3.52 -1.92 -5.20
C VAL A 46 -3.09 -1.09 -6.41
N ALA A 47 -4.02 -0.48 -7.14
CA ALA A 47 -3.71 0.38 -8.27
C ALA A 47 -2.85 1.61 -7.88
N VAL A 48 -3.14 2.22 -6.72
CA VAL A 48 -2.33 3.32 -6.18
C VAL A 48 -0.93 2.83 -5.77
N LEU A 49 -0.80 1.68 -5.13
CA LEU A 49 0.51 1.10 -4.76
C LEU A 49 1.39 0.84 -5.99
N VAL A 50 0.84 0.19 -7.01
CA VAL A 50 1.56 -0.09 -8.26
C VAL A 50 1.99 1.22 -8.95
N ARG A 51 1.14 2.25 -8.92
CA ARG A 51 1.50 3.57 -9.46
C ARG A 51 2.67 4.20 -8.68
N LEU A 52 2.60 4.19 -7.35
CA LEU A 52 3.67 4.70 -6.48
C LEU A 52 4.98 3.93 -6.68
N GLU A 53 4.90 2.63 -6.99
CA GLU A 53 6.07 1.82 -7.35
C GLU A 53 6.70 2.29 -8.67
N VAL A 54 5.87 2.43 -9.71
CA VAL A 54 6.32 2.90 -11.04
C VAL A 54 6.93 4.30 -10.96
N GLU A 55 6.40 5.16 -10.08
CA GLU A 55 6.91 6.52 -9.84
C GLU A 55 8.13 6.55 -8.90
N GLY A 56 8.52 5.41 -8.32
CA GLY A 56 9.70 5.29 -7.47
C GLY A 56 9.52 5.80 -6.04
N HIS A 57 8.29 5.98 -5.57
CA HIS A 57 7.98 6.37 -4.19
C HIS A 57 8.00 5.19 -3.22
N VAL A 58 7.67 3.99 -3.71
CA VAL A 58 7.70 2.74 -2.93
C VAL A 58 8.38 1.64 -3.73
N ARG A 59 8.77 0.57 -3.06
CA ARG A 59 9.23 -0.67 -3.72
C ARG A 59 8.75 -1.90 -2.99
N ILE A 60 8.69 -3.00 -3.72
CA ILE A 60 8.53 -4.33 -3.15
C ILE A 60 9.87 -4.76 -2.53
N ASP A 61 9.86 -5.15 -1.27
CA ASP A 61 10.97 -5.82 -0.62
C ASP A 61 10.93 -7.32 -0.98
N PRO A 62 12.04 -7.96 -1.37
CA PRO A 62 12.07 -9.36 -1.82
C PRO A 62 11.86 -10.39 -0.70
N VAL A 63 11.24 -10.00 0.42
CA VAL A 63 10.81 -10.93 1.46
C VAL A 63 9.82 -11.92 0.87
N HIS A 64 10.18 -13.20 0.91
CA HIS A 64 9.30 -14.28 0.50
C HIS A 64 8.46 -14.75 1.69
N ASP A 65 7.15 -14.55 1.58
CA ASP A 65 6.13 -15.16 2.44
C ASP A 65 5.27 -16.10 1.59
N GLU A 66 5.11 -17.34 2.04
CA GLU A 66 4.34 -18.38 1.33
C GLU A 66 2.85 -18.33 1.69
N VAL A 67 2.45 -17.53 2.67
CA VAL A 67 1.06 -17.40 3.10
C VAL A 67 0.29 -16.61 2.05
N ARG A 68 -0.70 -17.25 1.43
CA ARG A 68 -1.59 -16.61 0.46
C ARG A 68 -2.54 -15.63 1.14
N ASP A 69 -2.65 -14.44 0.56
CA ASP A 69 -3.68 -13.45 0.90
C ASP A 69 -4.94 -13.67 0.04
N PRO A 70 -6.13 -13.21 0.52
CA PRO A 70 -7.32 -13.17 -0.31
C PRO A 70 -7.13 -12.17 -1.46
N GLU A 71 -7.72 -12.48 -2.62
CA GLU A 71 -7.75 -11.54 -3.75
C GLU A 71 -8.40 -10.20 -3.32
N PRO A 72 -7.91 -9.04 -3.83
CA PRO A 72 -6.88 -8.88 -4.86
C PRO A 72 -5.43 -8.84 -4.34
N PHE A 73 -5.21 -9.13 -3.06
CA PHE A 73 -3.90 -8.95 -2.46
C PHE A 73 -2.93 -10.09 -2.80
N ALA A 74 -1.66 -9.73 -2.92
CA ALA A 74 -0.56 -10.66 -3.07
C ALA A 74 0.34 -10.66 -1.81
N PRO A 75 1.11 -11.73 -1.54
CA PRO A 75 2.05 -11.80 -0.43
C PRO A 75 3.30 -10.93 -0.69
N ARG A 76 3.09 -9.63 -0.94
CA ARG A 76 4.10 -8.62 -1.21
C ARG A 76 4.33 -7.78 0.03
N PHE A 77 5.58 -7.39 0.24
CA PHE A 77 5.97 -6.47 1.29
C PHE A 77 6.39 -5.15 0.66
N TRP A 78 5.73 -4.07 1.06
CA TRP A 78 5.94 -2.73 0.52
C TRP A 78 6.76 -1.90 1.49
N ARG A 79 7.69 -1.11 0.96
CA ARG A 79 8.46 -0.14 1.75
C ARG A 79 8.56 1.18 1.01
N ILE A 80 8.67 2.27 1.77
CA ILE A 80 8.90 3.59 1.18
C ILE A 80 10.36 3.74 0.73
N ILE A 81 10.55 4.52 -0.31
CA ILE A 81 11.84 5.02 -0.78
C ILE A 81 11.91 6.49 -0.32
N ASP A 82 12.83 6.79 0.58
CA ASP A 82 13.14 8.16 1.00
C ASP A 82 14.15 8.83 0.04
#